data_AF-A0A849FTJ5-F1
#
_entry.id   AF-A0A849FTJ5-F1
#
_cell.length_a   1.000
_cell.length_b   1.000
_cell.length_c   1.000
_cell.angle_alpha   90.00
_cell.angle_beta   90.00
_cell.angle_gamma   90.00
#
_symmetry.space_group_name_H-M   'P 1'
#
loop_
_entity.id
_entity.type
_entity.pdbx_description
1 polymer ?
#
loop_
_entity_poly.entity_id
_entity_poly.type
_entity_poly.pdbx_seq_one_letter_code
_entity_poly.pdbx_strand_id
1 'polypeptide(L)'
;PQLIKQMPNRDEKVLLIDLAIPCNIDKTLGQKENILFYDLDAISVDLEETKEKRFTAIGEVTKVLTEELDAYKEWLQDAPLRAFLAEYKIIVNQKVVQYFDENSQELNNQNLKTITDRVVRKLRKKTLRPISTKEMEETVAEQGVFFIEEHSS
;
A
#
# COMPACT_ATOMS: atom_id res chain seq x y z
N PRO A 1 24.53 -10.98 -19.04
CA PRO A 1 25.46 -11.57 -18.03
C PRO A 1 26.52 -12.43 -18.73
N GLN A 2 27.80 -12.26 -18.39
CA GLN A 2 28.88 -13.06 -18.97
C GLN A 2 29.09 -14.33 -18.12
N LEU A 3 28.89 -15.48 -18.75
CA LEU A 3 29.14 -16.78 -18.15
C LEU A 3 30.65 -17.02 -18.08
N ILE A 4 31.18 -17.19 -16.87
CA ILE A 4 32.57 -17.53 -16.60
C ILE A 4 32.77 -19.01 -16.90
N LYS A 5 33.56 -19.30 -17.95
CA LYS A 5 33.82 -20.66 -18.43
C LYS A 5 35.24 -21.16 -18.16
N GLN A 6 36.15 -20.27 -17.77
CA GLN A 6 37.56 -20.58 -17.59
C GLN A 6 38.11 -19.84 -16.38
N MET A 7 39.02 -20.50 -15.68
CA MET A 7 39.79 -19.96 -14.57
C MET A 7 41.28 -19.99 -14.93
N PRO A 8 42.09 -19.05 -14.41
CA PRO A 8 43.54 -19.12 -14.53
C PRO A 8 44.04 -20.48 -14.03
N ASN A 9 44.95 -21.12 -14.75
CA ASN A 9 45.50 -22.40 -14.35
C ASN A 9 46.35 -22.20 -13.09
N ARG A 10 45.83 -22.65 -11.94
CA ARG A 10 46.48 -22.60 -10.64
C ARG A 10 46.42 -24.00 -10.06
N ASP A 11 47.53 -24.53 -9.59
CA ASP A 11 47.59 -25.85 -8.94
C ASP A 11 46.99 -25.82 -7.51
N GLU A 12 46.70 -24.61 -7.00
CA GLU A 12 46.07 -24.40 -5.69
C GLU A 12 44.58 -24.77 -5.72
N LYS A 13 44.05 -25.18 -4.56
CA LYS A 13 42.61 -25.38 -4.37
C LYS A 13 41.89 -24.03 -4.46
N VAL A 14 40.86 -23.96 -5.30
CA VAL A 14 40.03 -22.75 -5.51
C VAL A 14 38.61 -23.00 -5.04
N LEU A 15 38.09 -22.11 -4.20
CA LEU A 15 36.68 -22.08 -3.80
C LEU A 15 35.92 -21.09 -4.71
N LEU A 16 34.90 -21.59 -5.40
CA LEU A 16 33.99 -20.81 -6.23
C LEU A 16 32.62 -20.79 -5.57
N ILE A 17 32.08 -19.59 -5.33
CA ILE A 17 30.75 -19.37 -4.76
C ILE A 17 29.94 -18.55 -5.76
N ASP A 18 28.92 -19.15 -6.37
CA ASP A 18 28.00 -18.46 -7.28
C ASP A 18 26.67 -18.12 -6.57
N LEU A 19 26.48 -16.83 -6.31
CA LEU A 19 25.27 -16.28 -5.66
C LEU A 19 24.31 -15.62 -6.67
N ALA A 20 24.53 -15.76 -7.99
CA ALA A 20 23.75 -15.06 -9.01
C ALA A 20 22.59 -15.90 -9.58
N ILE A 21 21.52 -15.20 -9.99
CA ILE A 21 20.37 -15.76 -10.73
C ILE A 21 20.09 -14.86 -11.96
N PRO A 22 20.26 -15.35 -13.21
CA PRO A 22 20.81 -16.65 -13.58
C PRO A 22 22.30 -16.78 -13.22
N CYS A 23 22.80 -18.01 -13.09
CA CYS A 23 24.19 -18.31 -12.70
C CYS A 23 25.21 -17.59 -13.60
N ASN A 24 26.29 -17.13 -12.98
CA ASN A 24 27.40 -16.48 -13.65
C ASN A 24 28.58 -17.42 -13.90
N ILE A 25 28.61 -18.59 -13.26
CA ILE A 25 29.70 -19.57 -13.38
C ILE A 25 29.18 -20.83 -14.08
N ASP A 26 29.94 -21.30 -15.07
CA ASP A 26 29.65 -22.57 -15.72
C ASP A 26 29.88 -23.72 -14.74
N LYS A 27 28.82 -24.49 -14.44
CA LYS A 27 28.86 -25.60 -13.47
C LYS A 27 29.90 -26.67 -13.83
N THR A 28 30.30 -26.78 -15.10
CA THR A 28 31.35 -27.69 -15.55
C THR A 28 32.72 -27.39 -14.92
N LEU A 29 32.96 -26.15 -14.46
CA LEU A 29 34.18 -25.81 -13.73
C LEU A 29 34.34 -26.57 -12.41
N GLY A 30 33.24 -26.97 -11.77
CA GLY A 30 33.26 -27.80 -10.56
C GLY A 30 33.75 -29.24 -10.78
N GLN A 31 33.98 -29.66 -12.03
CA GLN A 31 34.50 -30.99 -12.35
C GLN A 31 36.04 -31.08 -12.24
N LYS A 32 36.74 -29.94 -12.10
CA LYS A 32 38.20 -29.93 -11.94
C LYS A 32 38.59 -30.30 -10.51
N GLU A 33 39.59 -31.17 -10.37
CA GLU A 33 40.03 -31.70 -9.06
C GLU A 33 40.44 -30.63 -8.05
N ASN A 34 40.94 -29.49 -8.54
CA ASN A 34 41.38 -28.38 -7.70
C ASN A 34 40.28 -27.33 -7.43
N ILE A 35 39.04 -27.55 -7.88
CA ILE A 35 37.94 -26.59 -7.72
C ILE A 35 36.86 -27.16 -6.80
N LEU A 36 36.53 -26.40 -5.77
CA LEU A 36 35.35 -26.61 -4.94
C LEU A 36 34.30 -25.56 -5.34
N PHE A 37 33.17 -26.01 -5.87
CA PHE A 37 32.12 -25.13 -6.40
C PHE A 37 30.83 -25.25 -5.57
N TYR A 38 30.30 -24.10 -5.16
CA TYR A 38 29.02 -23.97 -4.48
C TYR A 38 28.14 -22.96 -5.21
N ASP A 39 26.96 -23.40 -5.65
CA ASP A 39 25.88 -22.52 -6.08
C ASP A 39 24.87 -22.31 -4.95
N LEU A 40 23.88 -21.44 -5.17
CA LEU A 40 22.82 -21.18 -4.19
C LEU A 40 22.08 -22.45 -3.76
N ASP A 41 21.91 -23.43 -4.66
CA ASP A 41 21.23 -24.69 -4.36
C ASP A 41 22.06 -25.54 -3.40
N ALA A 42 23.36 -25.73 -3.69
CA ALA A 42 24.29 -26.46 -2.83
C ALA A 42 24.40 -25.83 -1.43
N ILE A 43 24.47 -24.49 -1.36
CA ILE A 43 24.54 -23.76 -0.09
C ILE A 43 23.23 -23.93 0.70
N SER A 44 22.09 -23.98 0.01
CA SER A 44 20.78 -24.14 0.65
C SER A 44 20.63 -25.51 1.32
N VAL A 45 21.16 -26.57 0.71
CA VAL A 45 21.14 -27.93 1.27
C VAL A 45 21.97 -28.01 2.56
N ASP A 46 23.19 -27.46 2.57
CA ASP A 46 24.06 -27.45 3.75
C ASP A 46 23.47 -26.61 4.92
N LEU A 47 22.71 -25.57 4.58
CA LEU A 47 22.01 -24.74 5.56
C LEU A 47 20.79 -25.43 6.17
N GLU A 48 20.17 -26.39 5.46
CA GLU A 48 19.02 -27.18 5.91
C GLU A 48 19.38 -28.00 7.16
N GLU A 49 20.59 -28.57 7.21
CA GLU A 49 21.09 -29.37 8.36
C GLU A 49 21.37 -28.52 9.61
N THR A 50 21.59 -27.21 9.45
CA THR A 50 21.82 -26.27 10.57
C THR A 50 20.51 -25.59 11.04
N LYS A 51 19.35 -25.91 10.43
CA LYS A 51 18.06 -25.23 10.68
C LYS A 51 17.53 -25.37 12.10
N GLU A 52 17.90 -26.41 12.87
CA GLU A 52 17.36 -26.63 14.22
C GLU A 52 17.55 -25.43 15.16
N LYS A 53 18.65 -24.69 15.03
CA LYS A 53 18.90 -23.48 15.85
C LYS A 53 18.13 -22.24 15.37
N ARG A 54 17.64 -22.22 14.12
CA ARG A 54 16.82 -21.12 13.56
C ARG A 54 15.34 -21.26 13.94
N PHE A 55 14.86 -22.46 14.25
CA PHE A 55 13.44 -22.72 14.54
C PHE A 55 12.89 -21.90 15.72
N THR A 56 13.69 -21.61 16.75
CA THR A 56 13.24 -20.82 17.90
C THR A 56 12.94 -19.36 17.51
N ALA A 57 13.70 -18.79 16.57
CA ALA A 57 13.46 -17.42 16.06
C ALA A 57 12.27 -17.35 15.08
N ILE A 58 11.89 -18.47 14.45
CA ILE A 58 10.75 -18.52 13.52
C ILE A 58 9.42 -18.26 14.25
N GLY A 59 9.29 -18.70 15.51
CA GLY A 59 8.07 -18.49 16.31
C GLY A 59 7.73 -17.00 16.49
N GLU A 60 8.73 -16.19 16.86
CA GLU A 60 8.55 -14.75 17.06
C GLU A 60 8.23 -14.03 15.73
N VAL A 61 8.92 -14.40 14.65
CA VAL A 61 8.67 -13.84 13.31
C VAL A 61 7.26 -14.17 12.82
N THR A 62 6.76 -15.39 13.09
CA THR A 62 5.41 -15.80 12.70
C THR A 62 4.34 -14.99 13.41
N LYS A 63 4.57 -14.67 14.69
CA LYS A 63 3.68 -13.81 15.47
C LYS A 63 3.61 -12.41 14.87
N VAL A 64 4.76 -11.77 14.62
CA VAL A 64 4.83 -10.44 13.99
C VAL A 64 4.12 -10.45 12.63
N LEU A 65 4.37 -11.47 11.80
CA LEU A 65 3.74 -11.58 10.49
C LEU A 65 2.21 -11.68 10.60
N THR A 66 1.70 -12.40 11.59
CA THR A 66 0.27 -12.56 11.81
C THR A 66 -0.37 -11.24 12.26
N GLU A 67 0.26 -10.54 13.20
CA GLU A 67 -0.18 -9.22 13.66
C GLU A 67 -0.24 -8.21 12.51
N GLU A 68 0.81 -8.14 11.67
CA GLU A 68 0.85 -7.26 10.50
C GLU A 68 -0.20 -7.63 9.44
N LEU A 69 -0.41 -8.94 9.21
CA LEU A 69 -1.43 -9.40 8.26
C LEU A 69 -2.85 -9.08 8.73
N ASP A 70 -3.12 -9.20 10.02
CA ASP A 70 -4.44 -8.89 10.57
C ASP A 70 -4.71 -7.37 10.54
N ALA A 71 -3.71 -6.54 10.88
CA ALA A 71 -3.79 -5.10 10.70
C ALA A 71 -4.05 -4.71 9.23
N TYR A 72 -3.38 -5.39 8.29
CA TYR A 72 -3.62 -5.18 6.86
C TYR A 72 -5.05 -5.59 6.43
N LYS A 73 -5.57 -6.72 6.93
CA LYS A 73 -6.94 -7.16 6.63
C LYS A 73 -7.97 -6.16 7.13
N GLU A 74 -7.83 -5.66 8.35
CA GLU A 74 -8.72 -4.63 8.90
C GLU A 74 -8.68 -3.36 8.04
N TRP A 75 -7.47 -2.90 7.69
CA TRP A 75 -7.32 -1.75 6.81
C TRP A 75 -7.98 -1.98 5.44
N LEU A 76 -7.88 -3.19 4.89
CA LEU A 76 -8.46 -3.56 3.60
C LEU A 76 -10.00 -3.63 3.65
N GLN A 77 -10.57 -4.13 4.75
CA GLN A 77 -12.03 -4.17 4.94
C GLN A 77 -12.67 -2.77 4.89
N ASP A 78 -11.96 -1.76 5.37
CA ASP A 78 -12.40 -0.36 5.33
C ASP A 78 -12.15 0.33 3.98
N ALA A 79 -11.40 -0.29 3.05
CA ALA A 79 -11.04 0.32 1.77
C ALA A 79 -12.25 0.68 0.88
N PRO A 80 -13.28 -0.18 0.73
CA PRO A 80 -14.48 0.15 -0.04
C PRO A 80 -15.23 1.34 0.54
N LEU A 81 -15.33 1.44 1.87
CA LEU A 81 -15.96 2.58 2.54
C LEU A 81 -15.18 3.87 2.28
N ARG A 82 -13.85 3.83 2.35
CA ARG A 82 -13.01 5.01 2.03
C ARG A 82 -13.17 5.45 0.58
N ALA A 83 -13.19 4.51 -0.36
CA ALA A 83 -13.42 4.79 -1.77
C ALA A 83 -14.81 5.43 -1.99
N PHE A 84 -15.85 4.85 -1.40
CA PHE A 84 -17.19 5.41 -1.43
C PHE A 84 -17.24 6.84 -0.83
N LEU A 85 -16.59 7.08 0.31
CA LEU A 85 -16.55 8.41 0.94
C LEU A 85 -15.81 9.45 0.08
N ALA A 86 -14.78 9.03 -0.67
CA ALA A 86 -14.07 9.90 -1.60
C ALA A 86 -14.97 10.32 -2.77
N GLU A 87 -15.66 9.37 -3.39
CA GLU A 87 -16.66 9.64 -4.45
C GLU A 87 -17.81 10.49 -3.92
N TYR A 88 -18.31 10.16 -2.74
CA TYR A 88 -19.38 10.90 -2.07
C TYR A 88 -19.00 12.36 -1.82
N LYS A 89 -17.75 12.63 -1.42
CA LYS A 89 -17.25 13.99 -1.23
C LYS A 89 -17.24 14.79 -2.54
N ILE A 90 -16.94 14.15 -3.67
CA ILE A 90 -16.99 14.79 -5.00
C ILE A 90 -18.43 15.19 -5.33
N ILE A 91 -19.40 14.30 -5.10
CA ILE A 91 -20.82 14.57 -5.36
C ILE A 91 -21.33 15.73 -4.48
N VAL A 92 -21.03 15.70 -3.18
CA VAL A 92 -21.41 16.79 -2.27
C VAL A 92 -20.78 18.11 -2.70
N ASN A 93 -19.50 18.09 -3.09
CA ASN A 93 -18.81 19.29 -3.56
C ASN A 93 -19.49 19.91 -4.79
N GLN A 94 -19.86 19.08 -5.78
CA GLN A 94 -20.61 19.52 -6.96
C GLN A 94 -21.95 20.16 -6.58
N LYS A 95 -22.67 19.57 -5.63
CA LYS A 95 -23.95 20.10 -5.15
C LYS A 95 -23.80 21.42 -4.39
N VAL A 96 -22.73 21.57 -3.61
CA VAL A 96 -22.41 22.85 -2.96
C VAL A 96 -22.13 23.93 -4.01
N VAL A 97 -21.28 23.65 -5.01
CA VAL A 97 -21.00 24.60 -6.10
C VAL A 97 -22.29 25.00 -6.82
N GLN A 98 -23.09 24.00 -7.23
CA GLN A 98 -24.37 24.23 -7.91
C GLN A 98 -25.29 25.16 -7.10
N TYR A 99 -25.43 24.92 -5.79
CA TYR A 99 -26.27 25.75 -4.93
C TYR A 99 -25.78 27.21 -4.89
N PHE A 100 -24.48 27.45 -4.73
CA PHE A 100 -23.96 28.82 -4.67
C PHE A 100 -24.04 29.55 -6.03
N ASP A 101 -23.83 28.83 -7.13
CA ASP A 101 -24.02 29.35 -8.49
C ASP A 101 -25.49 29.77 -8.73
N GLU A 102 -26.44 28.90 -8.39
CA GLU A 102 -27.88 29.17 -8.52
C GLU A 102 -28.34 30.37 -7.67
N ASN A 103 -27.67 30.62 -6.54
CA ASN A 103 -27.95 31.75 -5.66
C ASN A 103 -27.09 32.99 -5.95
N SER A 104 -26.31 32.99 -7.03
CA SER A 104 -25.42 34.10 -7.43
C SER A 104 -24.47 34.56 -6.31
N GLN A 105 -23.98 33.62 -5.51
CA GLN A 105 -23.06 33.87 -4.39
C GLN A 105 -21.63 33.45 -4.77
N GLU A 106 -20.66 34.34 -4.55
CA GLU A 106 -19.26 34.01 -4.80
C GLU A 106 -18.72 33.01 -3.77
N LEU A 107 -18.11 31.92 -4.26
CA LEU A 107 -17.53 30.89 -3.43
C LEU A 107 -16.05 30.69 -3.77
N ASN A 108 -15.17 31.02 -2.81
CA ASN A 108 -13.74 30.72 -2.95
C ASN A 108 -13.42 29.26 -2.55
N ASN A 109 -12.23 28.79 -2.92
CA ASN A 109 -11.80 27.41 -2.67
C ASN A 109 -11.74 27.03 -1.17
N GLN A 110 -11.43 27.97 -0.28
CA GLN A 110 -11.35 27.71 1.16
C GLN A 110 -12.76 27.54 1.77
N ASN A 111 -13.71 28.37 1.35
CA ASN A 111 -15.10 28.34 1.77
C ASN A 111 -15.80 27.09 1.22
N LEU A 112 -15.58 26.76 -0.06
CA LEU A 112 -16.09 25.54 -0.68
C LEU A 112 -15.65 24.30 0.10
N LYS A 113 -14.36 24.19 0.44
CA LYS A 113 -13.84 23.08 1.23
C LYS A 113 -14.50 23.02 2.61
N THR A 114 -14.63 24.15 3.29
CA THR A 114 -15.21 24.23 4.63
C THR A 114 -16.67 23.79 4.66
N ILE A 115 -17.49 24.28 3.71
CA ILE A 115 -18.91 23.92 3.60
C ILE A 115 -19.05 22.46 3.20
N THR A 116 -18.28 21.99 2.22
CA THR A 116 -18.27 20.57 1.80
C THR A 116 -17.94 19.66 2.99
N ASP A 117 -16.92 19.99 3.78
CA ASP A 117 -16.52 19.19 4.96
C ASP A 117 -17.62 19.23 6.05
N ARG A 118 -18.30 20.36 6.26
CA ARG A 118 -19.46 20.48 7.19
C ARG A 118 -20.62 19.59 6.74
N VAL A 119 -20.99 19.65 5.46
CA VAL A 119 -22.07 18.85 4.86
C VAL A 119 -21.77 17.35 4.96
N VAL A 120 -20.58 16.92 4.52
CA VAL A 120 -20.16 15.50 4.61
C VAL A 120 -20.18 15.01 6.06
N ARG A 121 -19.71 15.82 7.03
CA ARG A 121 -19.72 15.45 8.45
C ARG A 121 -21.13 15.30 9.01
N LYS A 122 -22.07 16.16 8.62
CA LYS A 122 -23.46 16.12 9.08
C LYS A 122 -24.21 14.93 8.48
N LEU A 123 -23.97 14.64 7.22
CA LEU A 123 -24.52 13.51 6.48
C LEU A 123 -24.02 12.17 7.04
N ARG A 124 -22.71 12.05 7.33
CA ARG A 124 -22.12 10.86 7.98
C ARG A 124 -22.71 10.56 9.35
N LYS A 125 -23.06 11.58 10.15
CA LYS A 125 -23.68 11.38 11.47
C LYS A 125 -25.10 10.80 11.38
N LYS A 126 -25.79 10.97 10.25
CA LYS A 126 -27.18 10.53 10.06
C LYS A 126 -27.28 9.08 9.59
N THR A 127 -26.30 8.52 8.88
CA THR A 127 -26.41 7.14 8.36
C THR A 127 -25.07 6.54 7.88
N LEU A 128 -24.93 5.22 8.00
CA LEU A 128 -23.86 4.41 7.37
C LEU A 128 -24.28 3.85 5.99
N ARG A 129 -25.49 4.20 5.52
CA ARG A 129 -26.05 3.75 4.24
C ARG A 129 -25.85 4.81 3.16
N PRO A 130 -26.01 4.45 1.86
CA PRO A 130 -26.04 5.44 0.78
C PRO A 130 -27.10 6.51 1.06
N ILE A 131 -26.70 7.78 0.96
CA ILE A 131 -27.55 8.93 1.23
C ILE A 131 -28.25 9.34 -0.06
N SER A 132 -29.55 9.61 0.00
CA SER A 132 -30.31 10.01 -1.18
C SER A 132 -29.93 11.42 -1.66
N THR A 133 -30.08 11.68 -2.97
CA THR A 133 -29.82 13.01 -3.55
C THR A 133 -30.62 14.11 -2.87
N LYS A 134 -31.87 13.82 -2.49
CA LYS A 134 -32.74 14.77 -1.80
C LYS A 134 -32.19 15.17 -0.42
N GLU A 135 -31.74 14.20 0.38
CA GLU A 135 -31.16 14.47 1.70
C GLU A 135 -29.85 15.26 1.60
N MET A 136 -29.07 15.03 0.53
CA MET A 136 -27.88 15.83 0.23
C MET A 136 -28.24 17.29 -0.06
N GLU A 137 -29.20 17.52 -0.95
CA GLU A 137 -29.66 18.85 -1.35
C GLU A 137 -30.22 19.64 -0.17
N GLU A 138 -31.05 19.02 0.67
CA GLU A 138 -31.58 19.64 1.90
C GLU A 138 -30.45 20.06 2.85
N THR A 139 -29.45 19.21 3.04
CA THR A 139 -28.33 19.50 3.93
C THR A 139 -27.39 20.57 3.36
N VAL A 140 -27.17 20.56 2.03
CA VAL A 140 -26.41 21.61 1.34
C VAL A 140 -27.10 22.96 1.51
N ALA A 141 -28.42 23.02 1.26
CA ALA A 141 -29.18 24.25 1.41
C ALA A 141 -29.13 24.80 2.85
N GLU A 142 -29.33 23.95 3.86
CA GLU A 142 -29.26 24.35 5.26
C GLU A 142 -27.88 24.92 5.63
N GLN A 143 -26.79 24.27 5.20
CA GLN A 143 -25.43 24.76 5.49
C GLN A 143 -25.05 25.99 4.65
N GLY A 144 -25.60 26.12 3.44
CA GLY A 144 -25.41 27.28 2.58
C GLY A 144 -26.05 28.53 3.17
N VAL A 145 -27.31 28.44 3.63
CA VAL A 145 -28.00 29.54 4.32
C VAL A 145 -27.22 30.00 5.55
N PHE A 146 -26.83 29.06 6.43
CA PHE A 146 -26.06 29.38 7.62
C PHE A 146 -24.73 30.08 7.31
N PHE A 147 -24.04 29.64 6.26
CA PHE A 147 -22.79 30.25 5.83
C PHE A 147 -22.99 31.70 5.33
N ILE A 148 -24.03 31.93 4.53
CA ILE A 148 -24.36 33.27 4.01
C ILE A 148 -24.71 34.22 5.16
N GLU A 149 -25.49 33.75 6.14
CA GLU A 149 -25.83 34.53 7.34
C GLU A 149 -24.60 34.88 8.19
N GLU A 150 -23.67 33.94 8.40
CA GLU A 150 -22.42 34.17 9.15
C GLU A 150 -21.52 35.25 8.49
N HIS A 151 -21.56 35.39 7.16
CA HIS A 151 -20.65 36.26 6.41
C HIS A 151 -21.31 37.55 5.89
N SER A 152 -22.60 37.75 6.16
CA SER A 152 -23.34 38.98 5.84
C SER A 152 -23.42 39.97 7.02
N SER A 153 -22.82 39.64 8.17
CA SER A 153 -22.79 40.45 9.40
C SER A 153 -21.45 41.13 9.65
#